data_AF-A0A4Y7ZM29-F1
#
_entry.id   AF-A0A4Y7ZM29-F1
#
_cell.length_a   1.000
_cell.length_b   1.000
_cell.length_c   1.000
_cell.angle_alpha   90.00
_cell.angle_beta   90.00
_cell.angle_gamma   90.00
#
_symmetry.space_group_name_H-M   'P 1'
#
loop_
_entity.id
_entity.type
_entity.pdbx_description
1 polymer ?
#
loop_
_entity_poly.entity_id
_entity_poly.type
_entity_poly.pdbx_seq_one_letter_code
_entity_poly.pdbx_strand_id
1 'polypeptide(L)'
;MQLDKKKGPLDKIKRTVVITMAAVAFISTLIKLFTSIITLPDDASILLVLRFPPSFDNFIVTSDLSGMIVLILDENELLGRSFYELTTDYIWWISLSIVALNSLFQRIKIKSKSV
;
A
#
# COMPACT_ATOMS: atom_id res chain seq x y z
N MET A 1 -4.07 32.74 -33.06
CA MET A 1 -3.54 31.42 -33.49
C MET A 1 -3.09 30.68 -32.23
N GLN A 2 -3.98 29.90 -31.61
CA GLN A 2 -3.67 29.16 -30.39
C GLN A 2 -2.81 27.96 -30.77
N LEU A 3 -1.54 27.95 -30.34
CA LEU A 3 -0.66 26.79 -30.43
C LEU A 3 -1.24 25.70 -29.53
N ASP A 4 -2.01 24.82 -30.16
CA ASP A 4 -2.53 23.60 -29.58
C ASP A 4 -1.34 22.76 -29.12
N LYS A 5 -0.99 22.89 -27.82
CA LYS A 5 0.01 22.06 -27.17
C LYS A 5 -0.54 20.65 -27.12
N LYS A 6 -0.44 19.91 -28.22
CA LYS A 6 -0.60 18.45 -28.24
C LYS A 6 0.27 17.90 -27.13
N LYS A 7 -0.35 17.52 -26.00
CA LYS A 7 0.30 16.83 -24.89
C LYS A 7 1.04 15.64 -25.48
N GLY A 8 2.36 15.71 -25.43
CA GLY A 8 3.22 14.72 -26.08
C GLY A 8 2.99 13.33 -25.49
N PRO A 9 3.45 12.26 -26.16
CA PRO A 9 3.38 10.90 -25.63
C PRO A 9 3.97 10.79 -24.22
N LEU A 10 4.98 11.60 -23.91
CA LEU A 10 5.62 11.69 -22.60
C LEU A 10 4.66 12.17 -21.48
N ASP A 11 3.72 13.07 -21.76
CA ASP A 11 2.77 13.57 -20.77
C ASP A 11 1.71 12.52 -20.43
N LYS A 12 1.33 11.69 -21.41
CA LYS A 12 0.43 10.56 -21.18
C LYS A 12 1.08 9.51 -20.30
N ILE A 13 2.35 9.16 -20.56
CA ILE A 13 3.11 8.19 -19.76
C ILE A 13 3.21 8.66 -18.30
N LYS A 14 3.59 9.93 -18.08
CA LYS A 14 3.67 10.50 -16.72
C LYS A 14 2.35 10.41 -15.97
N ARG A 15 1.24 10.72 -16.64
CA ARG A 15 -0.10 10.64 -16.03
C ARG A 15 -0.48 9.21 -15.67
N THR A 16 -0.21 8.25 -16.56
CA THR A 16 -0.48 6.83 -16.29
C THR A 16 0.32 6.34 -15.09
N VAL A 17 1.63 6.64 -15.03
CA VAL A 17 2.49 6.25 -13.89
C VAL A 17 1.96 6.80 -12.57
N VAL A 18 1.58 8.08 -12.52
CA VAL A 18 1.03 8.69 -11.30
C VAL A 18 -0.28 8.02 -10.87
N ILE A 19 -1.18 7.72 -11.81
CA ILE A 19 -2.45 7.05 -11.52
C ILE A 19 -2.19 5.63 -10.99
N THR A 20 -1.30 4.88 -11.64
CA THR A 20 -0.93 3.52 -11.20
C THR A 20 -0.33 3.55 -9.79
N MET A 21 0.58 4.49 -9.51
CA MET A 21 1.18 4.63 -8.18
C MET A 21 0.15 4.99 -7.11
N ALA A 22 -0.81 5.87 -7.43
CA ALA A 22 -1.89 6.20 -6.50
C ALA A 22 -2.79 4.98 -6.22
N ALA A 23 -3.09 4.17 -7.24
CA ALA A 23 -3.85 2.94 -7.08
C ALA A 23 -3.11 1.90 -6.20
N VAL A 24 -1.81 1.72 -6.44
CA VAL A 24 -0.97 0.82 -5.62
C VAL A 24 -0.88 1.31 -4.17
N ALA A 25 -0.72 2.61 -3.95
CA ALA A 25 -0.74 3.20 -2.61
C ALA A 25 -2.07 2.94 -1.89
N PHE A 26 -3.19 3.12 -2.58
CA PHE A 26 -4.53 2.88 -2.03
C PHE A 26 -4.73 1.40 -1.66
N ILE A 27 -4.43 0.48 -2.58
CA ILE A 27 -4.59 -0.96 -2.36
C ILE A 27 -3.67 -1.44 -1.22
N SER A 28 -2.40 -1.04 -1.22
CA SER A 28 -1.46 -1.42 -0.15
C SER A 28 -1.88 -0.88 1.22
N THR A 29 -2.44 0.33 1.28
CA THR A 29 -3.00 0.90 2.51
C THR A 29 -4.22 0.12 2.98
N LEU A 30 -5.11 -0.29 2.08
CA LEU A 30 -6.26 -1.13 2.45
C LEU A 30 -5.81 -2.49 3.00
N ILE A 31 -4.83 -3.13 2.35
CA ILE A 31 -4.25 -4.38 2.83
C ILE A 31 -3.68 -4.15 4.24
N LYS A 32 -2.82 -3.15 4.43
CA LYS A 32 -2.26 -2.78 5.74
C LYS A 32 -3.33 -2.56 6.82
N LEU A 33 -4.42 -1.88 6.47
CA LEU A 33 -5.47 -1.52 7.42
C LEU A 33 -6.30 -2.72 7.87
N PHE A 34 -6.70 -3.56 6.92
CA PHE A 34 -7.70 -4.60 7.15
C PHE A 34 -7.14 -6.00 7.28
N THR A 35 -5.84 -6.18 7.13
CA THR A 35 -5.22 -7.50 7.32
C THR A 35 -4.12 -7.43 8.36
N SER A 36 -3.90 -8.55 9.05
CA SER A 36 -2.82 -8.73 10.00
C SER A 36 -2.29 -10.15 9.88
N ILE A 37 -1.00 -10.31 10.17
CA ILE A 37 -0.41 -11.60 10.44
C ILE A 37 -0.68 -11.96 11.90
N ILE A 38 -1.05 -13.22 12.13
CA ILE A 38 -1.18 -13.82 13.44
C ILE A 38 -0.21 -14.99 13.57
N THR A 39 0.46 -15.02 14.70
CA THR A 39 1.28 -16.16 15.14
C THR A 39 0.62 -16.78 16.36
N LEU A 40 0.43 -18.10 16.32
CA LEU A 40 -0.05 -18.86 17.46
C LEU A 40 1.14 -19.13 18.40
N PRO A 41 0.99 -19.00 19.73
CA PRO A 41 2.11 -19.24 20.66
C PRO A 41 2.56 -20.71 20.70
N ASP A 42 1.63 -21.64 20.42
CA ASP A 42 1.86 -23.09 20.53
C ASP A 42 2.05 -23.78 19.17
N ASP A 43 2.04 -23.02 18.07
CA ASP A 43 2.14 -23.54 16.70
C ASP A 43 2.99 -22.59 15.84
N ALA A 44 3.91 -23.16 15.04
CA ALA A 44 4.73 -22.39 14.10
C ALA A 44 3.94 -21.86 12.90
N SER A 45 2.66 -22.19 12.80
CA SER A 45 1.75 -21.70 11.76
C SER A 45 1.56 -20.19 11.82
N ILE A 46 1.66 -19.57 10.64
CA ILE A 46 1.36 -18.16 10.43
C ILE A 46 0.04 -18.01 9.69
N LEU A 47 -0.83 -17.15 10.20
CA LEU A 47 -2.14 -16.89 9.66
C LEU A 47 -2.21 -15.46 9.13
N LEU A 48 -2.60 -15.27 7.87
CA LEU A 48 -3.06 -13.96 7.39
C LEU A 48 -4.57 -13.89 7.64
N VAL A 49 -5.00 -12.90 8.41
CA VAL A 49 -6.41 -12.72 8.76
C VAL A 49 -6.93 -11.37 8.30
N LEU A 50 -8.23 -11.30 8.02
CA LEU A 50 -8.96 -10.03 8.02
C LEU A 50 -9.20 -9.61 9.46
N ARG A 51 -8.93 -8.34 9.74
CA ARG A 51 -9.20 -7.74 11.03
C ARG A 51 -10.29 -6.67 10.96
N PHE A 52 -11.07 -6.66 12.02
CA PHE A 52 -12.00 -5.59 12.35
C PHE A 52 -11.88 -5.39 13.87
N PRO A 53 -11.49 -4.20 14.35
CA PRO A 53 -11.33 -2.92 13.65
C PRO A 53 -10.05 -2.79 12.78
N PRO A 54 -9.99 -1.84 11.84
CA PRO A 54 -8.77 -1.53 11.10
C PRO A 54 -7.71 -0.90 12.02
N SER A 55 -6.43 -1.22 11.78
CA SER A 55 -5.28 -0.69 12.52
C SER A 55 -4.08 -0.53 11.56
N PHE A 56 -2.92 -0.05 12.02
CA PHE A 56 -1.67 -0.09 11.27
C PHE A 56 -0.70 -1.17 11.78
N ASP A 57 -1.09 -1.95 12.77
CA ASP A 57 -0.26 -3.03 13.31
C ASP A 57 -0.25 -4.21 12.33
N ASN A 58 0.92 -4.79 12.06
CA ASN A 58 1.04 -5.92 11.14
C ASN A 58 0.90 -7.27 11.83
N PHE A 59 1.19 -7.32 13.13
CA PHE A 59 1.41 -8.55 13.86
C PHE A 59 0.56 -8.55 15.12
N ILE A 60 -0.16 -9.65 15.32
CA ILE A 60 -0.94 -9.91 16.52
C ILE A 60 -0.56 -11.31 16.99
N VAL A 61 -0.14 -11.43 18.25
CA VAL A 61 0.05 -12.72 18.89
C VAL A 61 -1.21 -13.01 19.69
N THR A 62 -1.98 -14.03 19.31
CA THR A 62 -3.21 -14.42 19.99
C THR A 62 -3.35 -15.93 20.01
N SER A 63 -3.91 -16.47 21.09
CA SER A 63 -4.36 -17.86 21.19
C SER A 63 -5.85 -18.01 20.85
N ASP A 64 -6.56 -16.89 20.69
CA ASP A 64 -7.98 -16.86 20.34
C ASP A 64 -8.15 -16.37 18.89
N LEU A 65 -8.75 -17.24 18.07
CA LEU A 65 -9.11 -16.97 16.66
C LEU A 65 -10.61 -16.65 16.51
N SER A 66 -11.37 -16.62 17.62
CA SER A 66 -12.81 -16.36 17.60
C SER A 66 -13.11 -14.99 16.98
N GLY A 67 -13.95 -14.99 15.94
CA GLY A 67 -14.34 -13.77 15.22
C GLY A 67 -13.34 -13.27 14.17
N MET A 68 -12.27 -14.02 13.91
CA MET A 68 -11.31 -13.69 12.84
C MET A 68 -11.58 -14.49 11.57
N ILE A 69 -11.45 -13.83 10.42
CA ILE A 69 -11.58 -14.50 9.12
C ILE A 69 -10.17 -14.78 8.62
N VAL A 70 -9.78 -16.05 8.62
CA VAL A 70 -8.49 -16.50 8.08
C VAL A 70 -8.56 -16.49 6.55
N LEU A 71 -7.63 -15.76 5.93
CA LEU A 71 -7.46 -15.71 4.47
C LEU A 71 -6.44 -16.73 3.98
N ILE A 72 -5.32 -16.87 4.70
CA ILE A 72 -4.21 -17.76 4.33
C ILE A 72 -3.66 -18.39 5.60
N LEU A 73 -3.38 -19.69 5.54
CA LEU A 73 -2.59 -20.44 6.50
C LEU A 73 -1.28 -20.83 5.81
N ASP A 74 -0.15 -20.42 6.39
CA ASP A 74 1.20 -20.76 5.90
C ASP A 74 1.96 -21.47 7.03
N GLU A 75 2.29 -22.74 6.81
CA GLU A 75 3.01 -23.58 7.77
C GLU A 75 4.54 -23.37 7.71
N ASN A 76 5.07 -22.66 6.70
CA ASN A 76 6.52 -22.59 6.44
C ASN A 76 7.08 -21.15 6.41
N GLU A 77 6.31 -20.15 6.83
CA GLU A 77 6.68 -18.73 6.97
C GLU A 77 7.23 -18.01 5.73
N LEU A 78 7.57 -18.69 4.63
CA LEU A 78 8.58 -18.16 3.72
C LEU A 78 8.02 -17.26 2.64
N LEU A 79 6.84 -17.59 2.09
CA LEU A 79 6.26 -16.87 0.97
C LEU A 79 5.16 -15.91 1.40
N GLY A 80 4.23 -16.35 2.26
CA GLY A 80 3.10 -15.53 2.67
C GLY A 80 3.51 -14.32 3.50
N ARG A 81 4.35 -14.54 4.52
CA ARG A 81 4.84 -13.49 5.43
C ARG A 81 5.77 -12.51 4.72
N SER A 82 6.77 -13.01 4.00
CA SER A 82 7.74 -12.15 3.29
C SER A 82 7.06 -11.23 2.28
N PHE A 83 6.09 -11.75 1.52
CA PHE A 83 5.33 -10.95 0.56
C PHE A 83 4.42 -9.92 1.25
N TYR A 84 3.81 -10.32 2.35
CA TYR A 84 2.99 -9.42 3.16
C TYR A 84 3.83 -8.27 3.71
N GLU A 85 4.94 -8.56 4.40
CA GLU A 85 5.87 -7.55 4.94
C GLU A 85 6.39 -6.63 3.82
N LEU A 86 6.76 -7.17 2.65
CA LEU A 86 7.14 -6.35 1.50
C LEU A 86 6.06 -5.32 1.16
N THR A 87 4.80 -5.77 1.11
CA THR A 87 3.67 -4.94 0.72
C THR A 87 3.30 -3.91 1.80
N THR A 88 3.26 -4.35 3.05
CA THR A 88 2.75 -3.57 4.19
C THR A 88 3.81 -2.77 4.92
N ASP A 89 5.10 -3.00 4.69
CA ASP A 89 6.19 -2.20 5.29
C ASP A 89 6.99 -1.40 4.27
N TYR A 90 7.12 -1.87 3.02
CA TYR A 90 7.95 -1.17 2.04
C TYR A 90 7.11 -0.50 0.95
N ILE A 91 6.28 -1.27 0.24
CA ILE A 91 5.57 -0.78 -0.95
C ILE A 91 4.63 0.36 -0.60
N TRP A 92 3.92 0.30 0.52
CA TRP A 92 2.99 1.36 0.90
C TRP A 92 3.71 2.68 1.21
N TRP A 93 4.82 2.65 1.98
CA TRP A 93 5.61 3.84 2.32
C TRP A 93 6.24 4.46 1.08
N ILE A 94 6.80 3.64 0.19
CA ILE A 94 7.38 4.09 -1.08
C ILE A 94 6.30 4.76 -1.93
N SER A 95 5.16 4.09 -2.10
CA SER A 95 4.07 4.57 -2.93
C SER A 95 3.46 5.87 -2.37
N LEU A 96 3.28 5.95 -1.05
CA LEU A 96 2.79 7.13 -0.35
C LEU A 96 3.76 8.31 -0.49
N SER A 97 5.07 8.06 -0.32
CA SER A 97 6.11 9.09 -0.46
C SER A 97 6.14 9.68 -1.87
N ILE A 98 6.04 8.84 -2.89
CA ILE A 98 6.02 9.28 -4.30
C ILE A 98 4.78 10.13 -4.59
N VAL A 99 3.61 9.72 -4.12
CA VAL A 99 2.36 10.49 -4.28
C VAL A 99 2.46 11.83 -3.55
N ALA A 100 2.98 11.84 -2.32
CA ALA A 100 3.17 13.06 -1.53
C ALA A 100 4.14 14.03 -2.21
N LEU A 101 5.31 13.56 -2.65
CA LEU A 101 6.31 14.35 -3.36
C LEU A 101 5.75 14.93 -4.65
N ASN A 102 5.04 14.13 -5.45
CA ASN A 102 4.41 14.61 -6.68
C ASN A 102 3.38 15.72 -6.38
N SER A 103 2.58 15.58 -5.32
CA SER A 103 1.63 16.62 -4.91
C SER A 103 2.34 17.93 -4.52
N LEU A 104 3.47 17.84 -3.83
CA LEU A 104 4.26 18.98 -3.37
C LEU A 104 4.91 19.73 -4.54
N PHE A 105 5.49 19.00 -5.51
CA PHE A 105 6.05 19.61 -6.72
C PHE A 105 4.99 20.31 -7.57
N GLN A 106 3.77 19.75 -7.68
CA GLN A 106 2.68 20.43 -8.39
C GLN A 106 2.31 21.74 -7.71
N ARG A 107 2.24 21.76 -6.37
CA ARG A 107 1.96 22.99 -5.60
C ARG A 107 3.03 24.07 -5.81
N ILE A 108 4.32 23.70 -5.76
CA ILE A 108 5.43 24.63 -6.01
C ILE A 108 5.36 25.20 -7.42
N LYS A 109 5.12 24.35 -8.43
CA LYS A 109 5.02 24.77 -9.83
C LYS A 109 3.88 25.75 -10.09
N ILE A 110 2.73 25.56 -9.43
CA ILE A 110 1.60 26.48 -9.51
C ILE A 110 1.99 27.84 -8.91
N LYS A 111 2.60 27.84 -7.72
CA LYS A 111 3.05 29.06 -7.02
C LYS A 111 4.11 29.84 -7.82
N SER A 112 5.03 29.14 -8.50
CA SER A 112 6.06 29.75 -9.34
C SER A 112 5.53 30.41 -10.62
N LYS A 113 4.31 30.06 -11.08
CA LYS A 113 3.70 30.63 -12.28
C LYS A 113 2.77 31.82 -12.01
N SER A 114 2.43 32.05 -10.73
CA SER A 114 1.55 33.16 -10.33
C SER A 114 2.31 34.41 -9.87
N VAL A 115 3.64 34.40 -10.01
CA VAL A 115 4.56 35.53 -9.77
C VAL A 115 5.13 35.92 -11.13
#